data_AF-X1RFM4-F1
#
_entry.id   AF-X1RFM4-F1
#
_cell.length_a   1.000
_cell.length_b   1.000
_cell.length_c   1.000
_cell.angle_alpha   90.00
_cell.angle_beta   90.00
_cell.angle_gamma   90.00
#
_symmetry.space_group_name_H-M   'P 1'
#
loop_
_entity.id
_entity.type
_entity.pdbx_description
1 polymer ?
#
loop_
_entity_poly.entity_id
_entity_poly.type
_entity_poly.pdbx_seq_one_letter_code
_entity_poly.pdbx_strand_id
1 'polypeptide(L)'
;MQSRHFRGFPTKTEFNSVLDFFFTQVMPQILDVTELKVTMCIFYLLNHKREYPPFVTYEELLSRAISMPGIDEEALRHTLDLAVNHGSILRLNLKVNGKLAVAYFANIESDREAIDNIKHRGVSTGKEGTRQALQRSNIFALYEQNIG
;
A
#
# COMPACT_ATOMS: atom_id res chain seq x y z
N MET A 1 -12.31 22.77 -24.12
CA MET A 1 -11.98 21.76 -23.08
C MET A 1 -13.26 21.45 -22.33
N GLN A 2 -13.77 20.22 -22.38
CA GLN A 2 -14.94 19.86 -21.56
C GLN A 2 -14.50 19.70 -20.12
N SER A 3 -15.00 20.54 -19.22
CA SER A 3 -14.85 20.37 -17.79
C SER A 3 -15.56 19.09 -17.37
N ARG A 4 -14.79 18.03 -17.06
CA ARG A 4 -15.31 16.83 -16.37
C ARG A 4 -15.69 17.24 -14.95
N HIS A 5 -16.87 17.81 -14.80
CA HIS A 5 -17.41 18.15 -13.50
C HIS A 5 -17.76 16.86 -12.76
N PHE A 6 -17.24 16.70 -11.54
CA PHE A 6 -17.62 15.60 -10.66
C PHE A 6 -19.13 15.67 -10.38
N ARG A 7 -19.85 14.56 -10.55
CA ARG A 7 -21.34 14.52 -10.47
C ARG A 7 -21.86 13.93 -9.15
N GLY A 8 -20.98 13.64 -8.20
CA GLY A 8 -21.31 12.95 -6.95
C GLY A 8 -20.87 11.48 -6.94
N PHE A 9 -20.90 10.86 -5.77
CA PHE A 9 -20.55 9.46 -5.53
C PHE A 9 -21.79 8.55 -5.71
N PRO A 10 -21.61 7.28 -6.13
CA PRO A 10 -22.71 6.31 -6.17
C PRO A 10 -23.20 5.95 -4.76
N THR A 11 -24.49 5.59 -4.64
CA THR A 11 -25.19 5.34 -3.36
C THR A 11 -24.59 4.23 -2.49
N LYS A 12 -23.78 3.34 -3.09
CA LYS A 12 -23.04 2.28 -2.38
C LYS A 12 -21.55 2.60 -2.38
N THR A 13 -21.15 3.60 -1.62
CA THR A 13 -19.73 3.89 -1.39
C THR A 13 -19.34 3.33 -0.03
N GLU A 14 -18.40 2.38 -0.01
CA GLU A 14 -17.85 1.84 1.23
C GLU A 14 -16.91 2.87 1.87
N PHE A 15 -17.10 3.13 3.17
CA PHE A 15 -16.17 3.91 3.99
C PHE A 15 -15.22 2.95 4.72
N ASN A 16 -13.92 3.26 4.70
CA ASN A 16 -12.88 2.41 5.28
C ASN A 16 -12.38 3.01 6.60
N SER A 17 -12.38 2.22 7.69
CA SER A 17 -11.92 2.62 9.03
C SER A 17 -10.48 3.13 9.09
N VAL A 18 -9.60 2.72 8.16
CA VAL A 18 -8.22 3.25 8.05
C VAL A 18 -8.24 4.75 7.71
N LEU A 19 -9.23 5.20 6.95
CA LEU A 19 -9.37 6.61 6.60
C LEU A 19 -9.77 7.46 7.82
N ASP A 20 -10.54 6.93 8.77
CA ASP A 20 -10.93 7.68 9.98
C ASP A 20 -9.72 8.01 10.85
N PHE A 21 -8.83 7.04 11.08
CA PHE A 21 -7.57 7.28 11.78
C PHE A 21 -6.63 8.20 11.00
N PHE A 22 -6.61 8.08 9.67
CA PHE A 22 -5.87 9.01 8.82
C PHE A 22 -6.33 10.45 9.04
N PHE A 23 -7.63 10.72 8.99
CA PHE A 23 -8.16 12.08 9.14
C PHE A 23 -7.94 12.66 10.54
N THR A 24 -7.93 11.82 11.58
CA THR A 24 -7.82 12.27 12.97
C THR A 24 -6.39 12.35 13.49
N GLN A 25 -5.48 11.50 13.01
CA GLN A 25 -4.11 11.40 13.56
C GLN A 25 -3.02 11.80 12.55
N VAL A 26 -3.19 11.47 11.27
CA VAL A 26 -2.15 11.64 10.25
C VAL A 26 -2.32 12.97 9.53
N MET A 27 -3.51 13.25 8.98
CA MET A 27 -3.78 14.44 8.20
C MET A 27 -3.42 15.75 8.92
N PRO A 28 -3.63 15.92 10.25
CA PRO A 28 -3.22 17.14 10.95
C PRO A 28 -1.72 17.43 10.92
N GLN A 29 -0.88 16.42 10.68
CA GLN A 29 0.57 16.55 10.58
C GLN A 29 1.04 16.84 9.15
N ILE A 30 0.17 16.63 8.15
CA ILE A 30 0.47 16.86 6.74
C ILE A 30 0.32 18.35 6.43
N LEU A 31 1.43 18.99 6.03
CA LEU A 31 1.47 20.41 5.68
C LEU A 31 1.40 20.65 4.16
N ASP A 32 1.64 19.63 3.35
CA ASP A 32 1.67 19.73 1.89
C ASP A 32 0.49 18.97 1.25
N VAL A 33 -0.17 19.62 0.29
CA VAL A 33 -1.26 19.02 -0.48
C VAL A 33 -0.77 17.85 -1.34
N THR A 34 0.51 17.84 -1.75
CA THR A 34 1.09 16.73 -2.51
C THR A 34 1.14 15.48 -1.64
N GLU A 35 1.58 15.62 -0.38
CA GLU A 35 1.58 14.54 0.61
C GLU A 35 0.20 13.98 0.90
N LEU A 36 -0.81 14.85 1.04
CA LEU A 36 -2.19 14.42 1.17
C LEU A 36 -2.63 13.54 -0.03
N LYS A 37 -2.40 14.02 -1.25
CA LYS A 37 -2.78 13.29 -2.49
C LYS A 37 -2.09 11.94 -2.61
N VAL A 38 -0.77 11.91 -2.39
CA VAL A 38 0.02 10.67 -2.52
C VAL A 38 -0.37 9.66 -1.45
N THR A 39 -0.55 10.09 -0.20
CA THR A 39 -0.95 9.19 0.90
C THR A 39 -2.32 8.58 0.63
N MET A 40 -3.29 9.39 0.16
CA MET A 40 -4.60 8.87 -0.26
C MET A 40 -4.48 7.92 -1.46
N CYS A 41 -3.60 8.19 -2.41
CA CYS A 41 -3.33 7.29 -3.54
C CYS A 41 -2.80 5.93 -3.07
N ILE A 42 -1.89 5.91 -2.09
CA ILE A 42 -1.36 4.68 -1.51
C ILE A 42 -2.50 3.88 -0.86
N PHE A 43 -3.31 4.48 0.01
CA PHE A 43 -4.42 3.78 0.65
C PHE A 43 -5.45 3.26 -0.35
N TYR A 44 -5.76 4.05 -1.38
CA TYR A 44 -6.61 3.59 -2.47
C TYR A 44 -6.03 2.33 -3.12
N LEU A 45 -4.75 2.33 -3.51
CA LEU A 45 -4.13 1.18 -4.17
C LEU A 45 -4.05 -0.05 -3.24
N LEU A 46 -3.72 0.14 -1.96
CA LEU A 46 -3.66 -0.93 -0.96
C LEU A 46 -5.02 -1.62 -0.77
N ASN A 47 -6.12 -0.86 -0.75
CA ASN A 47 -7.48 -1.40 -0.63
C ASN A 47 -7.89 -2.28 -1.81
N HIS A 48 -7.19 -2.20 -2.95
CA HIS A 48 -7.44 -3.02 -4.13
C HIS A 48 -6.48 -4.21 -4.24
N LYS A 49 -5.58 -4.41 -3.27
CA LYS A 49 -4.67 -5.57 -3.23
C LYS A 49 -5.36 -6.74 -2.53
N ARG A 50 -5.07 -7.95 -3.02
CA ARG A 50 -5.54 -9.22 -2.42
C ARG A 50 -4.46 -9.89 -1.57
N GLU A 51 -3.24 -9.38 -1.63
CA GLU A 51 -2.07 -9.88 -0.91
C GLU A 51 -2.09 -9.39 0.53
N TYR A 52 -1.51 -10.17 1.44
CA TYR A 52 -1.40 -9.82 2.86
C TYR A 52 0.03 -10.01 3.37
N PRO A 53 0.63 -9.01 4.03
CA PRO A 53 0.13 -7.63 4.15
C PRO A 53 0.14 -6.94 2.77
N PRO A 54 -0.84 -6.07 2.48
CA PRO A 54 -0.93 -5.41 1.17
C PRO A 54 0.23 -4.41 1.02
N PHE A 55 0.79 -4.33 -0.19
CA PHE A 55 1.81 -3.34 -0.52
C PHE A 55 1.62 -2.77 -1.93
N VAL A 56 2.25 -1.62 -2.17
CA VAL A 56 2.34 -0.99 -3.48
C VAL A 56 3.80 -0.72 -3.80
N THR A 57 4.24 -0.96 -5.04
CA THR A 57 5.61 -0.66 -5.44
C THR A 57 5.77 0.81 -5.83
N TYR A 58 7.01 1.31 -5.81
CA TYR A 58 7.33 2.64 -6.34
C TYR A 58 6.85 2.83 -7.79
N GLU A 59 7.04 1.84 -8.65
CA GLU A 59 6.63 1.91 -10.06
C GLU A 59 5.11 2.00 -10.22
N GLU A 60 4.36 1.23 -9.43
CA GLU A 60 2.89 1.31 -9.40
C GLU A 60 2.43 2.71 -8.95
N LEU A 61 3.06 3.26 -7.90
CA LEU A 61 2.76 4.62 -7.43
C LEU A 61 3.11 5.68 -8.47
N LEU A 62 4.29 5.61 -9.08
CA LEU A 62 4.74 6.53 -10.11
C LEU A 62 3.75 6.58 -11.27
N SER A 63 3.32 5.40 -11.75
CA SER A 63 2.36 5.27 -12.85
C SER A 63 1.01 5.94 -12.55
N ARG A 64 0.60 5.95 -11.27
CA ARG A 64 -0.69 6.51 -10.84
C ARG A 64 -0.59 7.98 -10.45
N ALA A 65 0.48 8.36 -9.76
CA ALA A 65 0.66 9.67 -9.14
C ALA A 65 1.03 10.74 -10.16
N ILE A 66 1.82 10.43 -11.20
CA ILE A 66 2.17 11.41 -12.27
C ILE A 66 0.93 11.92 -13.01
N SER A 67 -0.17 11.15 -13.02
CA SER A 67 -1.44 11.61 -13.61
C SER A 67 -2.12 12.71 -12.78
N MET A 68 -1.68 12.94 -11.53
CA MET A 68 -2.24 13.95 -10.65
C MET A 68 -1.55 15.31 -10.91
N PRO A 69 -2.33 16.40 -11.06
CA PRO A 69 -1.75 17.73 -11.28
C PRO A 69 -0.81 18.14 -10.14
N GLY A 70 0.39 18.58 -10.53
CA GLY A 70 1.44 19.07 -9.62
C GLY A 70 2.33 17.98 -9.01
N ILE A 71 2.24 16.73 -9.49
CA ILE A 71 3.10 15.64 -9.02
C ILE A 71 3.99 15.17 -10.18
N ASP A 72 5.27 15.55 -10.14
CA ASP A 72 6.31 14.91 -10.94
C ASP A 72 7.03 13.83 -10.11
N GLU A 73 8.05 13.21 -10.71
CA GLU A 73 8.78 12.14 -10.05
C GLU A 73 9.55 12.63 -8.81
N GLU A 74 10.13 13.82 -8.84
CA GLU A 74 10.88 14.38 -7.71
C GLU A 74 9.95 14.71 -6.54
N ALA A 75 8.82 15.36 -6.84
CA ALA A 75 7.77 15.65 -5.87
C ALA A 75 7.22 14.36 -5.24
N LEU A 76 7.03 13.30 -6.03
CA LEU A 76 6.61 12.00 -5.51
C LEU A 76 7.64 11.40 -4.55
N ARG A 77 8.93 11.40 -4.92
CA ARG A 77 10.01 10.87 -4.06
C ARG A 77 10.07 11.62 -2.72
N HIS A 78 10.10 12.95 -2.77
CA HIS A 78 10.11 13.79 -1.57
C HIS A 78 8.89 13.51 -0.68
N THR A 79 7.72 13.40 -1.31
CA THR A 79 6.47 13.12 -0.60
C THR A 79 6.46 11.76 0.07
N LEU A 80 7.00 10.73 -0.58
CA LEU A 80 7.11 9.39 0.01
C LEU A 80 8.04 9.38 1.22
N ASP A 81 9.12 10.17 1.19
CA ASP A 81 9.98 10.35 2.36
C ASP A 81 9.24 11.04 3.52
N LEU A 82 8.44 12.07 3.25
CA LEU A 82 7.60 12.71 4.27
C LEU A 82 6.60 11.73 4.91
N ALA A 83 5.86 10.99 4.09
CA ALA A 83 4.86 10.03 4.57
C ALA A 83 5.50 8.91 5.44
N VAL A 84 6.73 8.49 5.08
CA VAL A 84 7.51 7.54 5.89
C VAL A 84 7.99 8.19 7.19
N ASN A 85 8.48 9.42 7.15
CA ASN A 85 8.95 10.15 8.33
C ASN A 85 7.84 10.45 9.33
N HIS A 86 6.63 10.81 8.86
CA HIS A 86 5.44 10.98 9.69
C HIS A 86 4.89 9.63 10.20
N GLY A 87 5.44 8.51 9.75
CA GLY A 87 5.09 7.18 10.24
C GLY A 87 3.72 6.69 9.78
N SER A 88 3.09 7.31 8.78
CA SER A 88 1.84 6.82 8.21
C SER A 88 2.07 5.66 7.23
N ILE A 89 3.25 5.64 6.60
CA ILE A 89 3.67 4.65 5.61
C ILE A 89 4.97 3.98 6.05
N LEU A 90 5.10 2.67 5.79
CA LEU A 90 6.34 1.91 5.96
C LEU A 90 6.96 1.63 4.60
N ARG A 91 8.30 1.66 4.51
CA ARG A 91 9.08 1.39 3.29
C ARG A 91 9.99 0.19 3.46
N LEU A 92 10.00 -0.72 2.49
CA LEU A 92 10.84 -1.93 2.48
C LEU A 92 11.33 -2.27 1.08
N ASN A 93 12.56 -2.78 0.94
CA ASN A 93 13.07 -3.35 -0.30
C ASN A 93 12.70 -4.83 -0.39
N LEU A 94 12.02 -5.24 -1.46
CA LEU A 94 11.50 -6.59 -1.67
C LEU A 94 11.89 -7.15 -3.02
N LYS A 95 11.98 -8.48 -3.16
CA LYS A 95 12.05 -9.13 -4.46
C LYS A 95 10.64 -9.39 -4.99
N VAL A 96 10.18 -8.54 -5.91
CA VAL A 96 8.91 -8.71 -6.63
C VAL A 96 9.21 -9.30 -8.00
N ASN A 97 8.68 -10.48 -8.29
CA ASN A 97 8.94 -11.18 -9.56
C ASN A 97 10.43 -11.37 -9.90
N GLY A 98 11.25 -11.61 -8.87
CA GLY A 98 12.70 -11.80 -9.02
C GLY A 98 13.51 -10.51 -9.15
N LYS A 99 12.86 -9.34 -9.22
CA LYS A 99 13.51 -8.03 -9.27
C LYS A 99 13.40 -7.34 -7.92
N LEU A 100 14.45 -6.65 -7.50
CA LEU A 100 14.39 -5.77 -6.33
C LEU A 100 13.49 -4.57 -6.63
N ALA A 101 12.56 -4.29 -5.74
CA ALA A 101 11.63 -3.18 -5.82
C ALA A 101 11.43 -2.55 -4.44
N VAL A 102 11.25 -1.24 -4.41
CA VAL A 102 10.84 -0.52 -3.19
C VAL A 102 9.33 -0.67 -3.04
N ALA A 103 8.89 -1.20 -1.92
CA ALA A 103 7.50 -1.41 -1.56
C ALA A 103 7.09 -0.51 -0.39
N TYR A 104 5.84 -0.06 -0.43
CA TYR A 104 5.21 0.82 0.55
C TYR A 104 3.97 0.14 1.14
N PHE A 105 3.84 0.22 2.46
CA PHE A 105 2.76 -0.35 3.25
C PHE A 105 2.10 0.74 4.08
N ALA A 106 0.81 0.61 4.38
CA ALA A 106 0.22 1.39 5.45
C ALA A 106 0.81 0.93 6.79
N ASN A 107 1.09 1.86 7.71
CA ASN A 107 1.60 1.52 9.03
C ASN A 107 0.48 1.06 9.98
N ILE A 108 -0.14 -0.08 9.66
CA ILE A 108 -1.24 -0.67 10.43
C ILE A 108 -0.66 -1.65 11.44
N GLU A 109 -1.07 -1.54 12.71
CA GLU A 109 -0.58 -2.39 13.81
C GLU A 109 -0.74 -3.89 13.50
N SER A 110 -1.91 -4.30 13.00
CA SER A 110 -2.18 -5.70 12.64
C SER A 110 -1.24 -6.26 11.59
N ASP A 111 -0.63 -5.40 10.76
CA ASP A 111 0.18 -5.80 9.61
C ASP A 111 1.68 -5.77 9.92
N ARG A 112 2.09 -5.11 11.02
CA ARG A 112 3.51 -4.92 11.38
C ARG A 112 4.25 -6.24 11.56
N GLU A 113 3.69 -7.20 12.27
CA GLU A 113 4.33 -8.51 12.46
C GLU A 113 4.57 -9.22 11.13
N ALA A 114 3.60 -9.15 10.21
CA ALA A 114 3.73 -9.75 8.89
C ALA A 114 4.81 -9.03 8.05
N ILE A 115 4.88 -7.71 8.13
CA ILE A 115 5.91 -6.89 7.47
C ILE A 115 7.30 -7.20 8.02
N ASP A 116 7.46 -7.32 9.35
CA ASP A 116 8.72 -7.65 9.99
C ASP A 116 9.21 -9.05 9.60
N ASN A 117 8.29 -10.03 9.54
CA ASN A 117 8.60 -11.36 9.04
C ASN A 117 9.12 -11.33 7.59
N ILE A 118 8.55 -10.48 6.72
CA ILE A 118 9.04 -10.30 5.34
C ILE A 118 10.44 -9.69 5.36
N LYS A 119 10.69 -8.67 6.20
CA LYS A 119 12.01 -8.03 6.35
C LYS A 119 13.07 -9.05 6.74
N HIS A 120 12.80 -9.92 7.71
CA HIS A 120 13.74 -10.95 8.15
C HIS A 120 13.98 -12.05 7.10
N ARG A 121 12.94 -12.44 6.35
CA ARG A 121 13.06 -13.39 5.23
C ARG A 121 13.81 -12.81 4.04
N GLY A 122 13.67 -11.51 3.78
CA GLY A 122 14.40 -10.79 2.73
C GLY A 122 15.88 -10.51 3.07
N VAL A 123 16.21 -10.36 4.36
CA VAL A 123 17.60 -10.24 4.85
C VAL A 123 18.34 -11.59 4.86
N SER A 124 17.58 -12.70 4.90
CA SER A 124 18.12 -14.06 4.85
C SER A 124 17.94 -14.66 3.45
N THR A 125 18.79 -14.35 2.46
CA THR A 125 18.93 -15.20 1.26
C THR A 125 20.10 -14.79 0.35
N GLY A 126 21.30 -15.21 0.74
CA GLY A 126 22.01 -16.16 -0.12
C GLY A 126 21.42 -17.54 0.15
N LYS A 127 20.91 -18.21 -0.89
CA LYS A 127 20.19 -19.51 -0.91
C LYS A 127 18.66 -19.41 -0.87
N GLU A 128 18.11 -19.39 -2.09
CA GLU A 128 16.93 -20.16 -2.52
C GLU A 128 15.81 -20.38 -1.50
N GLY A 129 14.73 -19.62 -1.66
CA GLY A 129 13.45 -19.86 -1.03
C GLY A 129 12.33 -19.52 -1.99
N THR A 130 11.75 -20.56 -2.58
CA THR A 130 10.61 -20.58 -3.49
C THR A 130 9.49 -19.63 -3.05
N ARG A 131 8.90 -18.92 -4.03
CA ARG A 131 7.62 -18.21 -3.93
C ARG A 131 6.57 -19.10 -3.23
N GLN A 132 6.33 -18.86 -1.95
CA GLN A 132 5.06 -19.12 -1.32
C GLN A 132 4.51 -17.77 -0.89
N ALA A 133 3.82 -17.13 -1.84
CA ALA A 133 2.74 -16.24 -1.47
C ALA A 133 1.86 -17.04 -0.52
N LEU A 134 1.66 -16.54 0.70
CA LEU A 134 0.60 -16.98 1.58
C LEU A 134 -0.73 -16.62 0.89
N GLN A 135 -1.09 -17.43 -0.10
CA GLN A 135 -2.48 -17.63 -0.46
C GLN A 135 -3.10 -18.17 0.83
N ARG A 136 -3.86 -17.33 1.56
CA ARG A 136 -4.71 -17.83 2.64
C ARG A 136 -5.45 -19.02 2.05
N SER A 137 -5.10 -20.22 2.50
CA SER A 137 -5.90 -21.40 2.23
C SER A 137 -7.29 -21.04 2.75
N ASN A 138 -8.21 -20.77 1.82
CA ASN A 138 -9.58 -20.48 2.14
C ASN A 138 -10.07 -21.64 3.01
N ILE A 139 -10.62 -21.37 4.19
CA ILE A 139 -10.95 -22.43 5.17
C ILE A 139 -11.86 -23.51 4.55
N PHE A 140 -12.62 -23.15 3.53
CA PHE A 140 -13.44 -24.04 2.71
C PHE A 140 -12.61 -25.11 1.98
N ALA A 141 -11.45 -24.75 1.42
CA ALA A 141 -10.56 -25.70 0.77
C ALA A 141 -9.93 -26.69 1.77
N LEU A 142 -9.64 -26.23 2.99
CA LEU A 142 -9.12 -27.10 4.07
C LEU A 142 -10.18 -28.06 4.62
N TYR A 143 -11.46 -27.65 4.61
CA TYR A 143 -12.58 -28.49 5.04
C TYR A 143 -12.84 -29.63 4.04
N GLU A 144 -12.97 -29.32 2.75
CA GLU A 144 -13.20 -30.34 1.70
C GLU A 144 -12.10 -31.40 1.64
N GLN A 145 -10.85 -31.01 1.90
CA GLN A 145 -9.71 -31.91 1.79
C GLN A 145 -9.57 -32.88 2.99
N ASN A 146 -10.22 -32.61 4.12
CA ASN A 146 -10.10 -33.44 5.34
C ASN A 146 -11.39 -34.16 5.74
N ILE A 147 -12.56 -33.68 5.30
CA ILE A 147 -13.87 -34.20 5.71
C ILE A 147 -14.71 -34.67 4.50
N GLY A 148 -14.22 -34.47 3.27
CA GLY A 148 -14.81 -35.02 2.04
C GLY A 148 -14.55 -36.51 1.86
#